data_AF-A0A920H4G7-F1
#
_entry.id   AF-A0A920H4G7-F1
#
_cell.length_a   1.000
_cell.length_b   1.000
_cell.length_c   1.000
_cell.angle_alpha   90.00
_cell.angle_beta   90.00
_cell.angle_gamma   90.00
#
_symmetry.space_group_name_H-M   'P 1'
#
loop_
_entity.id
_entity.type
_entity.pdbx_description
1 polymer ?
#
loop_
_entity_poly.entity_id
_entity_poly.type
_entity_poly.pdbx_seq_one_letter_code
_entity_poly.pdbx_strand_id
1 'polypeptide(L)'
;MNKNKAKEVVEILKEALPYIQKFASKICVVKFGGAAMTINKVKEEFAKDIALMRQVGIHVIVVHGGGPQIDRALKEVNIEKNS
;
A
#
# COMPACT_ATOMS: atom_id res chain seq x y z
N MET A 1 -19.39 12.63 13.27
CA MET A 1 -19.51 11.16 13.10
C MET A 1 -20.85 10.71 13.68
N ASN A 2 -21.62 9.88 12.99
CA ASN A 2 -22.86 9.32 13.53
C ASN A 2 -22.52 8.40 14.74
N LYS A 3 -23.23 8.54 15.87
CA LYS A 3 -22.98 7.76 17.11
C LYS A 3 -22.96 6.25 16.85
N ASN A 4 -23.78 5.75 15.92
CA ASN A 4 -23.83 4.32 15.59
C ASN A 4 -22.56 3.85 14.87
N LYS A 5 -22.05 4.65 13.91
CA LYS A 5 -20.77 4.35 13.22
C LYS A 5 -19.58 4.35 14.17
N ALA A 6 -19.56 5.25 15.15
CA ALA A 6 -18.48 5.31 16.13
C ALA A 6 -18.43 4.02 16.98
N LYS A 7 -19.59 3.52 17.40
CA LYS A 7 -19.68 2.28 18.17
C LYS A 7 -19.20 1.07 17.37
N GLU A 8 -19.61 0.98 16.10
CA GLU A 8 -19.18 -0.08 15.18
C GLU A 8 -17.65 -0.07 14.97
N VAL A 9 -17.05 1.10 14.69
CA VAL A 9 -15.59 1.22 14.52
C VAL A 9 -14.83 0.79 15.78
N VAL A 10 -15.33 1.14 16.97
CA VAL A 10 -14.69 0.74 18.23
C VAL A 10 -14.68 -0.78 18.39
N GLU A 11 -15.79 -1.46 18.10
CA GLU A 11 -15.84 -2.93 18.22
C GLU A 11 -14.92 -3.60 17.18
N ILE A 12 -14.91 -3.12 15.93
CA ILE A 12 -13.99 -3.61 14.90
C ILE A 12 -12.53 -3.44 15.31
N LEU A 13 -12.17 -2.26 15.86
CA LEU A 13 -10.80 -2.01 16.30
C LEU A 13 -10.40 -2.87 17.50
N LYS A 14 -11.31 -3.16 18.44
CA LYS A 14 -11.04 -4.09 19.53
C LYS A 14 -10.73 -5.49 19.03
N GLU A 15 -11.49 -5.99 18.06
CA GLU A 15 -11.27 -7.29 17.43
C GLU A 15 -9.95 -7.33 16.62
N ALA A 16 -9.59 -6.21 15.97
CA ALA A 16 -8.36 -6.09 15.20
C ALA A 16 -7.10 -5.89 16.08
N LEU A 17 -7.25 -5.38 17.31
CA LEU A 17 -6.13 -4.98 18.17
C LEU A 17 -5.09 -6.09 18.41
N PRO A 18 -5.46 -7.36 18.68
CA PRO A 18 -4.47 -8.43 18.85
C PRO A 18 -3.58 -8.63 17.61
N TYR A 19 -4.14 -8.45 16.41
CA TYR A 19 -3.39 -8.57 15.16
C TYR A 19 -2.43 -7.39 14.97
N ILE A 20 -2.86 -6.18 15.29
CA ILE A 20 -2.00 -4.98 15.26
C ILE A 20 -0.81 -5.16 16.21
N GLN A 21 -1.08 -5.56 17.47
CA GLN A 21 -0.05 -5.76 18.48
C GLN A 21 0.95 -6.86 18.09
N LYS A 22 0.47 -7.95 17.46
CA LYS A 22 1.33 -9.04 16.98
C LYS A 22 2.41 -8.56 16.00
N PHE A 23 2.10 -7.57 15.15
CA PHE A 23 3.02 -7.07 14.12
C PHE A 23 3.64 -5.72 14.45
N ALA A 24 3.26 -5.09 15.57
CA ALA A 24 3.92 -3.89 16.06
C ALA A 24 5.43 -4.13 16.22
N SER A 25 6.24 -3.14 15.80
CA SER A 25 7.70 -3.17 15.72
C SER A 25 8.31 -4.23 14.77
N LYS A 26 7.50 -5.01 14.06
CA LYS A 26 7.99 -5.96 13.05
C LYS A 26 8.19 -5.27 11.71
N ILE A 27 9.13 -5.80 10.92
CA ILE A 27 9.34 -5.38 9.54
C ILE A 27 8.38 -6.13 8.62
N CYS A 28 7.64 -5.40 7.80
CA CYS A 28 6.78 -5.93 6.76
C CYS A 28 7.24 -5.41 5.39
N VAL A 29 7.62 -6.33 4.50
CA VAL A 29 8.00 -5.98 3.12
C VAL A 29 6.78 -6.11 2.23
N VAL A 30 6.38 -5.02 1.57
CA VAL A 30 5.19 -4.97 0.71
C VAL A 30 5.61 -4.69 -0.72
N LYS A 31 5.30 -5.62 -1.63
CA LYS A 31 5.58 -5.45 -3.06
C LYS A 31 4.41 -4.78 -3.77
N PHE A 32 4.63 -3.55 -4.25
CA PHE A 32 3.66 -2.79 -5.04
C PHE A 32 3.94 -2.95 -6.54
N GLY A 33 3.00 -3.59 -7.26
CA GLY A 33 3.17 -3.89 -8.67
C GLY A 33 3.20 -2.65 -9.56
N GLY A 34 4.13 -2.60 -10.53
CA GLY A 34 4.27 -1.46 -11.45
C GLY A 34 2.99 -1.12 -12.23
N ALA A 35 2.20 -2.13 -12.61
CA ALA A 35 0.90 -1.91 -13.29
C ALA A 35 -0.09 -1.10 -12.41
N ALA A 36 -0.16 -1.42 -11.12
CA ALA A 36 -1.01 -0.71 -10.16
C ALA A 36 -0.56 0.75 -9.96
N MET A 37 0.71 1.06 -10.23
CA MET A 37 1.23 2.44 -10.19
C MET A 37 0.73 3.32 -11.33
N THR A 38 -0.03 2.80 -12.29
CA THR A 38 -0.61 3.63 -13.36
C THR A 38 -1.98 4.21 -12.97
N ILE A 39 -2.66 3.62 -11.99
CA ILE A 39 -4.01 4.02 -11.55
C ILE A 39 -3.88 4.89 -10.30
N ASN A 40 -4.23 6.18 -10.40
CA ASN A 40 -4.05 7.14 -9.30
C ASN A 40 -4.80 6.75 -8.03
N LYS A 41 -6.05 6.29 -8.14
CA LYS A 41 -6.85 5.84 -6.99
C LYS A 41 -6.16 4.72 -6.21
N VAL A 42 -5.62 3.72 -6.92
CA VAL A 42 -4.94 2.57 -6.30
C VAL A 42 -3.65 3.01 -5.60
N LYS A 43 -2.91 3.96 -6.19
CA LYS A 43 -1.72 4.56 -5.56
C LYS A 43 -2.05 5.29 -4.26
N GLU A 44 -3.13 6.08 -4.25
CA GLU A 44 -3.54 6.83 -3.07
C GLU A 44 -4.05 5.92 -1.95
N GLU A 45 -4.85 4.92 -2.28
CA GLU A 45 -5.32 3.91 -1.32
C GLU A 45 -4.14 3.13 -0.73
N PHE A 46 -3.21 2.68 -1.57
CA PHE A 46 -1.98 2.04 -1.12
C PHE A 46 -1.17 2.93 -0.17
N ALA A 47 -0.98 4.20 -0.51
CA ALA A 47 -0.25 5.14 0.35
C ALA A 47 -0.93 5.33 1.72
N LYS A 48 -2.27 5.39 1.76
CA LYS A 48 -3.05 5.48 3.01
C LYS A 48 -2.87 4.23 3.86
N ASP A 49 -2.89 3.05 3.27
CA ASP A 49 -2.70 1.80 4.00
C ASP A 49 -1.29 1.70 4.60
N ILE A 50 -0.25 2.06 3.83
CA ILE A 50 1.14 2.09 4.31
C ILE A 50 1.29 3.10 5.45
N ALA A 51 0.67 4.27 5.34
CA ALA A 51 0.67 5.27 6.41
C ALA A 51 -0.02 4.75 7.68
N LEU A 52 -1.17 4.08 7.54
CA LEU A 52 -1.88 3.47 8.66
C LEU A 52 -1.03 2.40 9.34
N MET A 53 -0.43 1.48 8.57
CA MET A 53 0.46 0.46 9.08
C MET A 53 1.62 1.06 9.89
N ARG A 54 2.23 2.14 9.37
CA ARG A 54 3.30 2.86 10.07
C ARG A 54 2.82 3.50 11.36
N GLN A 55 1.63 4.10 11.34
CA GLN A 55 1.02 4.76 12.49
C GLN A 55 0.69 3.78 13.62
N VAL A 56 0.31 2.54 13.29
CA VAL A 56 0.07 1.48 14.29
C VAL A 56 1.34 0.72 14.71
N GLY A 57 2.52 1.21 14.30
CA GLY A 57 3.81 0.71 14.78
C GLY A 57 4.45 -0.38 13.91
N ILE A 58 3.91 -0.69 12.74
CA ILE A 58 4.53 -1.66 11.81
C ILE A 58 5.62 -0.94 11.00
N HIS A 59 6.80 -1.54 10.88
CA HIS A 59 7.89 -1.00 10.07
C HIS A 59 7.74 -1.50 8.63
N VAL A 60 7.24 -0.64 7.74
CA VAL A 60 6.95 -1.04 6.36
C VAL A 60 8.10 -0.69 5.43
N ILE A 61 8.50 -1.67 4.61
CA ILE A 61 9.43 -1.49 3.49
C ILE A 61 8.65 -1.73 2.21
N VAL A 62 8.55 -0.73 1.34
CA VAL A 62 7.87 -0.85 0.05
C VAL A 62 8.89 -1.19 -1.02
N VAL A 63 8.64 -2.27 -1.76
CA VAL A 63 9.37 -2.63 -2.98
C VAL A 63 8.43 -2.40 -4.15
N HIS A 64 8.85 -1.68 -5.20
CA HIS A 64 7.99 -1.44 -6.36
C HIS A 64 8.67 -1.82 -7.68
N GLY A 65 7.85 -2.15 -8.67
CA GLY A 65 8.31 -2.31 -10.05
C GLY A 65 8.38 -0.97 -10.80
N GLY A 66 8.82 -1.02 -12.06
CA GLY A 66 8.86 0.14 -12.97
C GLY A 66 8.49 -0.19 -14.41
N GLY A 67 7.86 -1.35 -14.66
CA GLY A 67 7.56 -1.85 -16.01
C GLY A 67 6.89 -0.82 -16.92
N PRO A 68 5.75 -0.23 -16.53
CA PRO A 68 5.07 0.77 -17.36
C PRO A 68 5.91 2.03 -17.66
N GLN A 69 6.79 2.43 -16.73
CA GLN A 69 7.69 3.57 -16.91
C GLN A 69 8.82 3.22 -17.89
N ILE A 70 9.36 2.01 -17.80
CA ILE A 70 10.35 1.48 -18.74
C ILE A 70 9.73 1.39 -20.14
N ASP A 71 8.54 0.80 -20.26
CA ASP A 71 7.84 0.64 -21.54
C ASP A 71 7.55 2.01 -22.19
N ARG A 72 7.17 3.02 -21.39
CA ARG A 72 7.00 4.39 -21.86
C ARG A 72 8.31 5.00 -22.36
N ALA A 73 9.38 4.88 -21.57
CA ALA A 73 10.68 5.44 -21.93
C ALA A 73 11.23 4.80 -23.22
N LEU A 74 11.12 3.47 -23.37
CA LEU A 74 11.53 2.75 -24.59
C LEU A 74 10.77 3.22 -25.82
N LYS A 75 9.46 3.48 -25.68
CA LYS A 75 8.63 4.02 -26.77
C LYS A 75 9.06 5.43 -27.19
N GLU A 76 9.46 6.28 -26.25
CA GLU A 76 9.94 7.65 -26.54
C GLU A 76 11.23 7.65 -27.37
N VAL A 77 12.05 6.61 -27.24
CA VAL A 77 13.32 6.46 -27.98
C VAL A 77 13.26 5.43 -29.13
N ASN A 78 12.05 4.95 -29.47
CA ASN A 78 11.82 3.95 -30.52
C ASN A 78 12.66 2.66 -30.37
N ILE A 79 12.87 2.20 -29.14
CA ILE A 79 13.53 0.92 -28.86
C ILE A 79 12.47 -0.14 -28.60
N GLU A 80 12.55 -1.27 -29.31
CA GLU A 80 11.72 -2.44 -29.02
C GLU A 80 12.24 -3.20 -27.80
N LYS A 81 11.32 -3.66 -26.97
CA LYS A 81 11.63 -4.44 -25.79
C LYS A 81 11.94 -5.88 -26.20
N ASN A 82 13.21 -6.28 -26.10
CA ASN A 82 13.59 -7.69 -26.21
C ASN A 82 13.04 -8.44 -24.99
N SER A 83 11.91 -9.13 -25.19
CA SER A 83 11.18 -9.88 -24.16
C SER A 83 11.33 -11.38 -24.40
#